data_AF-E0VN42-F1
#
_entry.id   AF-E0VN42-F1
#
_cell.length_a   1.000
_cell.length_b   1.000
_cell.length_c   1.000
_cell.angle_alpha   90.00
_cell.angle_beta   90.00
_cell.angle_gamma   90.00
#
_symmetry.space_group_name_H-M   'P 1'
#
loop_
_entity.id
_entity.type
_entity.pdbx_description
1 polymer ?
#
loop_
_entity_poly.entity_id
_entity_poly.type
_entity_poly.pdbx_seq_one_letter_code
_entity_poly.pdbx_strand_id
1 'polypeptide(L)'
;MSTGNGKWTNHKGKNRSFTDPEDLEEERRREEEEKAKGRRNKEDDSSEEDKPSKDRVGSSDSDSETESDVEVESKGKGVEKLIEISNPNRVQKKTKKLSTLNETLAASASKPELSRKEKEQIEKQAAYAKYQKLHAEGKTEQARADLARLAIIKAQREEAANKRKLEKLQKEEQMKSKQEAIGKALGKKV
;
A
#
# COMPACT_ATOMS: atom_id res chain seq x y z
N MET A 1 17.05 -25.25 -39.09
CA MET A 1 17.92 -24.67 -38.04
C MET A 1 17.33 -23.32 -37.66
N SER A 2 16.68 -23.21 -36.50
CA SER A 2 16.03 -21.98 -36.04
C SER A 2 17.01 -21.20 -35.16
N THR A 3 17.49 -20.06 -35.63
CA THR A 3 18.38 -19.18 -34.86
C THR A 3 17.56 -18.38 -33.87
N GLY A 4 17.61 -18.79 -32.60
CA GLY A 4 17.03 -18.04 -31.48
C GLY A 4 17.79 -16.73 -31.28
N ASN A 5 17.18 -15.62 -31.65
CA ASN A 5 17.66 -14.29 -31.30
C ASN A 5 17.47 -14.09 -29.80
N GLY A 6 18.56 -14.17 -29.04
CA GLY A 6 18.59 -13.87 -27.61
C GLY A 6 18.16 -12.43 -27.34
N LYS A 7 17.04 -12.26 -26.64
CA LYS A 7 16.52 -10.97 -26.19
C LYS A 7 17.35 -10.49 -24.98
N TRP A 8 18.58 -10.07 -25.20
CA TRP A 8 19.36 -9.37 -24.17
C TRP A 8 19.03 -7.88 -24.27
N THR A 9 18.28 -7.37 -23.29
CA THR A 9 18.01 -5.94 -23.17
C THR A 9 19.26 -5.27 -22.61
N ASN A 10 19.91 -4.42 -23.39
CA ASN A 10 21.03 -3.62 -22.91
C ASN A 10 20.49 -2.54 -21.96
N HIS A 11 20.75 -2.70 -20.66
CA HIS A 11 20.32 -1.75 -19.62
C HIS A 11 21.27 -0.55 -19.47
N LYS A 12 22.37 -0.53 -20.21
CA LYS A 12 23.39 0.52 -20.13
C LYS A 12 22.90 1.79 -20.84
N GLY A 13 22.71 2.87 -20.08
CA GLY A 13 22.23 4.16 -20.59
C GLY A 13 20.72 4.39 -20.50
N LYS A 14 19.95 3.43 -19.94
CA LYS A 14 18.54 3.68 -19.62
C LYS A 14 18.45 4.48 -18.32
N ASN A 15 17.60 5.50 -18.29
CA ASN A 15 17.35 6.28 -17.08
C ASN A 15 16.98 5.34 -15.94
N ARG A 16 17.69 5.47 -14.81
CA ARG A 16 17.35 4.74 -13.57
C ARG A 16 16.02 5.28 -13.06
N SER A 17 14.94 4.54 -13.31
CA SER A 17 13.67 4.75 -12.62
C SER A 17 13.78 4.11 -11.24
N PHE A 18 13.71 4.93 -10.20
CA PHE A 18 13.42 4.44 -8.86
C PHE A 18 11.93 4.11 -8.85
N THR A 19 11.56 2.87 -8.53
CA THR A 19 10.15 2.52 -8.32
C THR A 19 9.66 3.24 -7.09
N ASP A 20 8.57 4.00 -7.22
CA ASP A 20 7.97 4.71 -6.11
C ASP A 20 7.41 3.71 -5.08
N PRO A 21 7.39 4.06 -3.78
CA PRO A 21 6.92 3.15 -2.74
C PRO A 21 5.46 2.71 -2.94
N GLU A 22 4.62 3.58 -3.51
CA GLU A 22 3.23 3.25 -3.86
C GLU A 22 3.15 2.19 -4.98
N ASP A 23 4.04 2.26 -5.97
CA ASP A 23 4.10 1.27 -7.06
C ASP A 23 4.49 -0.12 -6.53
N LEU A 24 5.43 -0.18 -5.58
CA LEU A 24 5.85 -1.43 -4.92
C LEU A 24 4.71 -2.05 -4.10
N GLU A 25 3.93 -1.24 -3.38
CA GLU A 25 2.78 -1.71 -2.63
C GLU A 25 1.65 -2.20 -3.56
N GLU A 26 1.44 -1.52 -4.67
CA GLU A 26 0.43 -1.90 -5.65
C GLU A 26 0.80 -3.18 -6.41
N GLU A 27 2.09 -3.37 -6.71
CA GLU A 27 2.62 -4.60 -7.27
C GLU A 27 2.47 -5.77 -6.29
N ARG A 28 2.78 -5.57 -5.00
CA ARG A 28 2.54 -6.55 -3.95
C ARG A 28 1.05 -6.88 -3.79
N ARG A 29 0.16 -5.88 -3.86
CA ARG A 29 -1.31 -6.09 -3.81
C ARG A 29 -1.79 -6.90 -5.00
N ARG A 30 -1.29 -6.61 -6.20
CA ARG A 30 -1.62 -7.35 -7.42
C ARG A 30 -1.16 -8.81 -7.32
N GLU A 31 0.06 -9.04 -6.83
CA GLU A 31 0.59 -10.39 -6.61
C GLU A 31 -0.26 -11.17 -5.57
N GLU A 32 -0.67 -10.51 -4.49
CA GLU A 32 -1.54 -11.11 -3.48
C GLU A 32 -2.95 -11.43 -4.03
N GLU A 33 -3.52 -10.54 -4.85
CA GLU A 33 -4.79 -10.80 -5.54
C GLU A 33 -4.68 -11.93 -6.56
N GLU A 34 -3.59 -12.00 -7.32
CA GLU A 34 -3.35 -13.06 -8.29
C GLU A 34 -3.17 -14.41 -7.58
N LYS A 35 -2.43 -14.43 -6.48
CA LYS A 35 -2.27 -15.60 -5.62
C LYS A 35 -3.59 -16.01 -4.98
N ALA A 36 -4.42 -15.06 -4.56
CA ALA A 36 -5.76 -15.33 -4.05
C ALA A 36 -6.70 -15.89 -5.13
N LYS A 37 -6.62 -15.38 -6.37
CA LYS A 37 -7.35 -15.93 -7.53
C LYS A 37 -6.87 -17.33 -7.88
N GLY A 38 -5.55 -17.57 -7.86
CA GLY A 38 -4.98 -18.89 -8.08
C GLY A 38 -5.40 -19.91 -7.01
N ARG A 39 -5.54 -19.47 -5.75
CA ARG A 39 -6.09 -20.32 -4.67
C ARG A 39 -7.57 -20.63 -4.86
N ARG A 40 -8.39 -19.63 -5.23
CA ARG A 40 -9.81 -19.83 -5.51
C ARG A 40 -10.04 -20.77 -6.70
N ASN A 41 -9.29 -20.60 -7.78
CA ASN A 41 -9.36 -21.51 -8.92
C ASN A 41 -8.88 -22.93 -8.57
N LYS A 42 -7.95 -23.08 -7.62
CA LYS A 42 -7.52 -24.39 -7.13
C LYS A 42 -8.51 -25.02 -6.14
N GLU A 43 -9.35 -24.22 -5.49
CA GLU A 43 -10.44 -24.70 -4.62
C GLU A 43 -11.71 -25.09 -5.40
N ASP A 44 -11.93 -24.50 -6.59
CA ASP A 44 -13.07 -24.85 -7.47
C ASP A 44 -12.77 -26.03 -8.43
N ASP A 45 -11.49 -26.38 -8.63
CA ASP A 45 -11.02 -27.39 -9.60
C ASP A 45 -10.29 -28.59 -8.94
N SER A 46 -10.66 -28.97 -7.71
CA SER A 46 -10.02 -30.07 -6.99
C SER A 46 -11.03 -30.99 -6.30
N SER A 47 -11.97 -31.53 -7.08
CA SER A 47 -12.34 -32.95 -7.01
C SER A 47 -11.39 -33.68 -7.97
N GLU A 48 -10.67 -34.69 -7.46
CA GLU A 48 -9.70 -35.57 -8.14
C GLU A 48 -8.22 -35.09 -8.27
N GLU A 49 -7.38 -35.81 -7.51
CA GLU A 49 -5.97 -36.21 -7.74
C GLU A 49 -4.78 -35.26 -7.49
N ASP A 50 -4.13 -35.52 -6.34
CA ASP A 50 -2.68 -35.62 -6.01
C ASP A 50 -1.63 -35.11 -7.03
N LYS A 51 -0.74 -34.18 -6.61
CA LYS A 51 0.77 -34.23 -6.66
C LYS A 51 1.41 -32.95 -6.06
N PRO A 52 2.47 -33.05 -5.22
CA PRO A 52 3.33 -31.91 -4.86
C PRO A 52 4.69 -31.93 -5.60
N SER A 53 5.13 -30.78 -6.11
CA SER A 53 6.53 -30.52 -6.53
C SER A 53 6.93 -29.14 -6.00
N LYS A 54 7.90 -29.00 -5.08
CA LYS A 54 9.38 -29.17 -5.09
C LYS A 54 10.15 -27.93 -5.61
N ASP A 55 10.90 -27.34 -4.68
CA ASP A 55 12.11 -26.49 -4.77
C ASP A 55 12.13 -25.26 -5.68
N ARG A 56 12.56 -24.10 -5.14
CA ARG A 56 13.78 -23.38 -5.60
C ARG A 56 14.37 -22.47 -4.50
N VAL A 57 15.68 -22.57 -4.39
CA VAL A 57 16.64 -21.85 -3.55
C VAL A 57 17.38 -20.78 -4.36
N GLY A 58 17.97 -19.78 -3.68
CA GLY A 58 18.99 -18.85 -4.21
C GLY A 58 18.95 -17.53 -3.42
N SER A 59 19.80 -17.25 -2.44
CA SER A 59 21.26 -17.01 -2.44
C SER A 59 21.70 -15.83 -3.32
N SER A 60 22.18 -14.76 -2.67
CA SER A 60 23.05 -13.74 -3.27
C SER A 60 23.76 -12.96 -2.17
N ASP A 61 25.05 -13.26 -2.05
CA ASP A 61 26.12 -12.53 -1.36
C ASP A 61 26.09 -11.01 -1.61
N SER A 62 26.42 -10.25 -0.57
CA SER A 62 26.60 -8.79 -0.60
C SER A 62 28.06 -8.47 -0.24
N ASP A 63 28.90 -8.44 -1.26
CA ASP A 63 30.31 -8.03 -1.18
C ASP A 63 30.40 -6.52 -1.51
N SER A 64 30.78 -5.71 -0.53
CA SER A 64 30.82 -4.24 -0.63
C SER A 64 32.20 -3.74 -0.20
N GLU A 65 33.13 -3.79 -1.14
CA GLU A 65 34.48 -3.23 -1.01
C GLU A 65 34.54 -1.79 -1.56
N THR A 66 35.08 -0.89 -0.71
CA THR A 66 36.03 0.21 -1.03
C THR A 66 35.52 1.41 -1.87
N GLU A 67 35.92 2.68 -1.69
CA GLU A 67 37.22 3.29 -1.39
C GLU A 67 37.07 4.64 -0.65
N SER A 68 38.09 4.93 0.15
CA SER A 68 38.33 6.14 0.93
C SER A 68 38.71 7.35 0.06
N ASP A 69 37.95 8.45 0.12
CA ASP A 69 38.33 9.74 -0.45
C ASP A 69 39.25 10.50 0.53
N VAL A 70 40.53 10.56 0.20
CA VAL A 70 41.57 11.26 0.98
C VAL A 70 41.51 12.75 0.63
N GLU A 71 41.18 13.58 1.63
CA GLU A 71 41.21 15.05 1.52
C GLU A 71 42.62 15.56 1.20
N VAL A 72 42.81 16.09 -0.01
CA VAL A 72 44.01 16.83 -0.39
C VAL A 72 43.75 18.31 -0.18
N GLU A 73 44.35 18.89 0.86
CA GLU A 73 44.46 20.33 1.01
C GLU A 73 45.09 20.94 -0.27
N SER A 74 44.29 21.75 -0.97
CA SER A 74 44.66 22.34 -2.25
C SER A 74 45.70 23.44 -2.05
N LYS A 75 46.97 23.05 -2.02
CA LYS A 75 48.10 23.96 -2.25
C LYS A 75 47.91 24.58 -3.65
N GLY A 76 47.46 25.84 -3.70
CA GLY A 76 47.21 26.57 -4.95
C GLY A 76 48.36 26.40 -5.94
N LYS A 77 48.01 26.06 -7.18
CA LYS A 77 48.95 25.59 -8.21
C LYS A 77 49.50 26.79 -8.98
N GLY A 78 50.80 26.82 -9.24
CA GLY A 78 51.42 27.78 -10.15
C GLY A 78 51.43 29.24 -9.67
N VAL A 79 51.12 30.17 -10.59
CA VAL A 79 51.29 31.63 -10.44
C VAL A 79 50.18 32.30 -9.61
N GLU A 80 49.16 31.55 -9.19
CA GLU A 80 48.01 32.05 -8.41
C GLU A 80 48.38 32.73 -7.09
N LYS A 81 49.57 32.44 -6.54
CA LYS A 81 50.09 33.08 -5.32
C LYS A 81 50.89 34.36 -5.58
N LEU A 82 51.34 34.58 -6.81
CA LEU A 82 52.19 35.72 -7.19
C LEU A 82 51.35 36.93 -7.64
N ILE A 83 50.11 36.69 -8.08
CA ILE A 83 49.22 37.75 -8.56
C ILE A 83 48.23 38.11 -7.44
N GLU A 84 48.30 39.36 -6.99
CA GLU A 84 47.33 39.92 -6.06
C GLU A 84 45.99 40.12 -6.77
N ILE A 85 44.97 39.39 -6.33
CA ILE A 85 43.64 39.47 -6.95
C ILE A 85 42.84 40.58 -6.26
N SER A 86 42.85 41.77 -6.84
CA SER A 86 42.18 42.98 -6.36
C SER A 86 40.70 43.10 -6.75
N ASN A 87 40.01 41.99 -6.99
CA ASN A 87 38.61 42.04 -7.40
C ASN A 87 37.71 42.26 -6.17
N PRO A 88 37.04 43.43 -6.03
CA PRO A 88 36.22 43.75 -4.86
C PRO A 88 34.99 42.86 -4.71
N ASN A 89 34.53 42.23 -5.80
CA ASN A 89 33.41 41.28 -5.77
C ASN A 89 33.85 39.82 -5.57
N ARG A 90 35.15 39.56 -5.34
CA ARG A 90 35.65 38.21 -5.14
C ARG A 90 35.30 37.69 -3.75
N VAL A 91 34.38 36.73 -3.70
CA VAL A 91 34.04 36.01 -2.47
C VAL A 91 35.20 35.07 -2.08
N GLN A 92 35.96 35.44 -1.05
CA GLN A 92 37.01 34.58 -0.50
C GLN A 92 36.38 33.49 0.37
N LYS A 93 36.49 32.23 -0.06
CA LYS A 93 36.03 31.06 0.73
C LYS A 93 37.04 30.79 1.84
N LYS A 94 36.77 31.27 3.06
CA LYS A 94 37.52 30.90 4.27
C LYS A 94 36.98 29.59 4.82
N THR A 95 37.87 28.64 5.14
CA THR A 95 37.50 27.39 5.81
C THR A 95 37.07 27.71 7.24
N LYS A 96 35.78 27.54 7.54
CA LYS A 96 35.23 27.69 8.90
C LYS A 96 35.21 26.34 9.58
N LYS A 97 35.47 26.32 10.89
CA LYS A 97 35.39 25.10 11.70
C LYS A 97 33.94 24.63 11.77
N LEU A 98 33.70 23.32 11.65
CA LEU A 98 32.35 22.74 11.66
C LEU A 98 31.54 23.11 12.91
N SER A 99 32.19 23.27 14.07
CA SER A 99 31.55 23.69 15.32
C SER A 99 30.90 25.09 15.24
N THR A 100 31.54 26.05 14.58
CA THR A 100 31.00 27.42 14.44
C THR A 100 29.88 27.49 13.39
N LEU A 101 29.86 26.59 12.40
CA LEU A 101 28.72 26.46 11.49
C LEU A 101 27.48 25.89 12.19
N ASN A 102 27.66 24.91 13.07
CA ASN A 102 26.55 24.32 13.82
C ASN A 102 25.96 25.30 14.83
N GLU A 103 26.77 26.07 15.55
CA GLU A 103 26.30 27.10 16.47
C GLU A 103 25.55 28.24 15.77
N THR A 104 26.00 28.65 14.59
CA THR A 104 25.32 29.69 13.81
C THR A 104 24.00 29.21 13.22
N LEU A 105 23.94 27.97 12.72
CA LEU A 105 22.70 27.33 12.26
C LEU A 105 21.69 27.10 13.40
N ALA A 106 22.18 26.72 14.59
CA ALA A 106 21.37 26.57 15.78
C ALA A 106 20.87 27.92 16.33
N ALA A 107 21.67 28.98 16.25
CA ALA A 107 21.27 30.34 16.63
C ALA A 107 20.28 30.97 15.64
N SER A 108 20.32 30.58 14.36
CA SER A 108 19.35 30.96 13.33
C SER A 108 18.19 29.97 13.18
N ALA A 109 17.93 29.12 14.17
CA ALA A 109 16.93 28.04 14.13
C ALA A 109 15.47 28.53 14.20
N SER A 110 15.12 29.61 13.51
CA SER A 110 13.77 29.69 12.93
C SER A 110 13.68 28.52 11.96
N LYS A 111 12.82 27.54 12.26
CA LYS A 111 12.56 26.36 11.41
C LYS A 111 12.64 26.77 9.94
N PRO A 112 13.41 26.06 9.08
CA PRO A 112 13.49 26.42 7.67
C PRO A 112 12.06 26.58 7.15
N GLU A 113 11.72 27.79 6.74
CA GLU A 113 10.38 28.07 6.24
C GLU A 113 10.23 27.23 4.98
N LEU A 114 9.49 26.13 5.09
CA LEU A 114 9.19 25.27 3.96
C LEU A 114 8.80 26.14 2.77
N SER A 115 9.44 25.87 1.63
CA SER A 115 9.17 26.56 0.40
C SER A 115 7.66 26.56 0.16
N ARG A 116 7.11 27.62 -0.45
CA ARG A 116 5.65 27.69 -0.74
C ARG A 116 5.15 26.39 -1.39
N LYS A 117 5.97 25.81 -2.27
CA LYS A 117 5.70 24.52 -2.93
C LYS A 117 5.62 23.34 -1.96
N GLU A 118 6.49 23.28 -0.96
CA GLU A 118 6.52 22.21 0.03
C GLU A 118 5.32 22.31 0.98
N LYS A 119 4.92 23.53 1.37
CA LYS A 119 3.71 23.75 2.17
C LYS A 119 2.46 23.28 1.45
N GLU A 120 2.29 23.65 0.18
CA GLU A 120 1.16 23.22 -0.64
C GLU A 120 1.13 21.70 -0.84
N GLN A 121 2.29 21.05 -1.00
CA GLN A 121 2.37 19.59 -1.11
C GLN A 121 1.96 18.89 0.20
N ILE A 122 2.43 19.37 1.35
CA ILE A 122 2.05 18.82 2.66
C ILE A 122 0.56 19.03 2.92
N GLU A 123 0.01 20.20 2.60
CA GLU A 123 -1.41 20.48 2.75
C GLU A 123 -2.27 19.59 1.84
N LYS A 124 -1.84 19.37 0.60
CA LYS A 124 -2.51 18.45 -0.33
C LYS A 124 -2.51 17.02 0.19
N GLN A 125 -1.38 16.54 0.72
CA GLN A 125 -1.27 15.23 1.34
C GLN A 125 -2.15 15.11 2.59
N ALA A 126 -2.16 16.14 3.45
CA ALA A 126 -2.99 16.19 4.64
C ALA A 126 -4.49 16.20 4.30
N ALA A 127 -4.89 16.96 3.28
CA ALA A 127 -6.27 17.01 2.80
C ALA A 127 -6.71 15.66 2.22
N TYR A 128 -5.86 15.00 1.44
CA TYR A 128 -6.11 13.66 0.91
C TYR A 128 -6.27 12.63 2.04
N ALA A 129 -5.34 12.61 3.00
CA ALA A 129 -5.43 11.72 4.16
C ALA A 129 -6.70 11.99 4.99
N LYS A 130 -7.09 13.26 5.15
CA LYS A 130 -8.35 13.62 5.84
C LYS A 130 -9.57 13.12 5.07
N TYR A 131 -9.59 13.26 3.75
CA TYR A 131 -10.66 12.74 2.90
C TYR A 131 -10.77 11.22 3.02
N GLN A 132 -9.65 10.50 2.92
CA GLN A 132 -9.61 9.05 3.10
C GLN A 132 -10.11 8.63 4.48
N LYS A 133 -9.69 9.32 5.55
CA LYS A 133 -10.20 9.07 6.92
C LYS A 133 -11.71 9.27 7.00
N LEU A 134 -12.24 10.38 6.48
CA LEU A 134 -13.69 10.63 6.46
C LEU A 134 -14.45 9.63 5.59
N HIS A 135 -13.84 9.13 4.51
CA HIS A 135 -14.42 8.11 3.66
C HIS A 135 -14.50 6.76 4.39
N ALA A 136 -13.41 6.35 5.03
CA ALA A 136 -13.34 5.15 5.87
C ALA A 136 -14.32 5.22 7.05
N GLU A 137 -14.48 6.39 7.67
CA GLU A 137 -15.47 6.63 8.73
C GLU A 137 -16.93 6.62 8.22
N GLY A 138 -17.16 6.53 6.90
CA GLY A 138 -18.50 6.57 6.33
C GLY A 138 -19.12 7.97 6.31
N LYS A 139 -18.34 9.03 6.51
CA LYS A 139 -18.86 10.41 6.61
C LYS A 139 -18.95 11.12 5.26
N THR A 140 -18.24 10.66 4.23
CA THR A 140 -18.41 11.18 2.85
C THR A 140 -19.75 10.72 2.27
N GLU A 141 -20.34 11.50 1.37
CA GLU A 141 -21.62 11.19 0.75
C GLU A 141 -21.61 9.83 0.02
N GLN A 142 -20.51 9.52 -0.65
CA GLN A 142 -20.30 8.23 -1.32
C GLN A 142 -20.36 7.07 -0.31
N ALA A 143 -19.57 7.14 0.76
CA ALA A 143 -19.54 6.09 1.77
C ALA A 143 -20.87 5.96 2.52
N ARG A 144 -21.59 7.08 2.76
CA ARG A 144 -22.94 7.05 3.32
C ARG A 144 -23.92 6.32 2.40
N ALA A 145 -23.87 6.58 1.10
CA ALA A 145 -24.72 5.92 0.12
C ALA A 145 -24.45 4.41 0.07
N ASP A 146 -23.17 4.00 0.08
CA ASP A 146 -22.78 2.59 0.11
C ASP A 146 -23.24 1.91 1.40
N LEU A 147 -23.06 2.55 2.57
CA LEU A 147 -23.58 2.04 3.83
C LEU A 147 -25.10 1.93 3.84
N ALA A 148 -25.81 2.93 3.30
CA ALA A 148 -27.27 2.89 3.17
C ALA A 148 -27.73 1.75 2.26
N ARG A 149 -27.04 1.53 1.14
CA ARG A 149 -27.31 0.39 0.24
C ARG A 149 -27.11 -0.95 0.96
N LEU A 150 -26.02 -1.09 1.71
CA LEU A 150 -25.77 -2.30 2.51
C LEU A 150 -26.83 -2.49 3.60
N ALA A 151 -27.29 -1.41 4.25
CA ALA A 151 -28.35 -1.45 5.25
C ALA A 151 -29.68 -1.95 4.66
N ILE A 152 -30.06 -1.49 3.46
CA ILE A 152 -31.25 -1.98 2.75
C ILE A 152 -31.15 -3.48 2.48
N ILE A 153 -29.99 -3.97 2.01
CA ILE A 153 -29.79 -5.40 1.76
C ILE A 153 -29.88 -6.21 3.06
N LYS A 154 -29.29 -5.72 4.15
CA LYS A 154 -29.40 -6.36 5.47
C LYS A 154 -30.85 -6.44 5.93
N ALA A 155 -31.60 -5.34 5.84
CA ALA A 155 -33.02 -5.29 6.19
C ALA A 155 -33.84 -6.29 5.35
N GLN A 156 -33.63 -6.35 4.04
CA GLN A 156 -34.30 -7.32 3.17
C GLN A 156 -33.99 -8.77 3.54
N ARG A 157 -32.73 -9.06 3.91
CA ARG A 157 -32.33 -10.41 4.35
C ARG A 157 -32.97 -10.78 5.68
N GLU A 158 -32.99 -9.86 6.64
CA GLU A 158 -33.62 -10.06 7.94
C GLU A 158 -35.13 -10.23 7.81
N GLU A 159 -35.80 -9.40 7.01
CA GLU A 159 -37.22 -9.54 6.70
C GLU A 159 -37.54 -10.87 6.02
N ALA A 160 -36.73 -11.29 5.03
CA ALA A 160 -36.92 -12.58 4.38
C ALA A 160 -36.70 -13.76 5.35
N ALA A 161 -35.71 -13.67 6.24
CA ALA A 161 -35.48 -14.67 7.28
C ALA A 161 -36.65 -14.72 8.29
N ASN A 162 -37.16 -13.56 8.69
CA ASN A 162 -38.31 -13.46 9.59
C ASN A 162 -39.58 -13.98 8.94
N LYS A 163 -39.86 -13.64 7.67
CA LYS A 163 -40.98 -14.21 6.89
C LYS A 163 -40.89 -15.73 6.81
N ARG A 164 -39.71 -16.28 6.49
CA ARG A 164 -39.48 -17.74 6.49
C ARG A 164 -39.70 -18.39 7.85
N LYS A 165 -39.31 -17.73 8.96
CA LYS A 165 -39.54 -18.24 10.32
C LYS A 165 -41.03 -18.24 10.66
N LEU A 166 -41.75 -17.15 10.37
CA LEU A 166 -43.19 -17.04 10.62
C LEU A 166 -43.99 -18.06 9.80
N GLU A 167 -43.67 -18.24 8.51
CA GLU A 167 -44.31 -19.26 7.68
C GLU A 167 -44.05 -20.68 8.19
N LYS A 168 -42.84 -20.97 8.70
CA LYS A 168 -42.53 -22.27 9.30
C LYS A 168 -43.36 -22.50 10.56
N LEU A 169 -43.42 -21.52 11.46
CA LEU A 169 -44.23 -21.62 12.68
C LEU A 169 -45.72 -21.81 12.37
N GLN A 170 -46.27 -21.05 11.42
CA GLN A 170 -47.66 -21.23 10.97
C GLN A 170 -47.90 -22.61 10.35
N LYS A 171 -46.97 -23.11 9.53
CA LYS A 171 -47.07 -24.48 8.99
C LYS A 171 -47.00 -25.52 10.09
N GLU A 172 -46.12 -25.36 11.09
CA GLU A 172 -46.03 -26.26 12.23
C GLU A 172 -47.30 -26.24 13.09
N GLU A 173 -47.89 -25.07 13.35
CA GLU A 173 -49.18 -24.94 14.05
C GLU A 173 -50.33 -25.54 13.25
N GLN A 174 -50.36 -25.37 11.93
CA GLN A 174 -51.32 -26.03 11.05
C GLN A 174 -51.13 -27.54 11.02
N MET A 175 -49.90 -28.03 11.04
CA MET A 175 -49.62 -29.47 11.10
C MET A 175 -49.98 -30.04 12.48
N LYS A 176 -49.67 -29.34 13.58
CA LYS A 176 -50.06 -29.72 14.94
C LYS A 176 -51.58 -29.74 15.10
N SER A 177 -52.29 -28.70 14.68
CA SER A 177 -53.75 -28.67 14.72
C SER A 177 -54.39 -29.76 13.85
N LYS A 178 -53.84 -30.05 12.66
CA LYS A 178 -54.26 -31.19 11.84
C LYS A 178 -53.99 -32.53 12.55
N GLN A 179 -52.83 -32.71 13.15
CA GLN A 179 -52.48 -33.90 13.93
C GLN A 179 -53.41 -34.09 15.14
N GLU A 180 -53.73 -33.02 15.87
CA GLU A 180 -54.67 -33.03 16.98
C GLU A 180 -56.11 -33.38 16.52
N ALA A 181 -56.56 -32.80 15.41
CA ALA A 181 -57.87 -33.12 14.83
C ALA A 181 -57.95 -34.59 14.40
N ILE A 182 -56.90 -35.12 13.76
CA ILE A 182 -56.80 -36.53 13.38
C ILE A 182 -56.78 -37.43 14.62
N GLY A 183 -56.01 -37.07 15.67
CA GLY A 183 -55.96 -37.83 16.92
C GLY A 183 -57.30 -37.89 17.65
N LYS A 184 -58.03 -36.77 17.70
CA LYS A 184 -59.41 -36.72 18.23
C LYS A 184 -60.37 -37.57 17.41
N ALA A 185 -60.29 -37.52 16.07
CA ALA A 185 -61.17 -38.28 15.17
C ALA A 185 -60.92 -39.80 15.25
N LEU A 186 -59.68 -40.23 15.48
CA LEU A 186 -59.31 -41.64 15.67
C LEU A 186 -59.68 -42.19 17.05
N GLY A 187 -60.33 -41.40 17.92
CA GLY A 187 -60.92 -41.89 19.16
C GLY A 187 -59.92 -42.42 20.19
N LYS A 188 -58.64 -42.01 20.12
CA LYS A 188 -57.68 -42.24 21.21
C LYS A 188 -58.13 -41.42 22.43
N LYS A 189 -59.00 -42.02 23.24
CA LYS A 189 -59.20 -41.62 24.64
C LYS A 189 -57.82 -41.70 25.31
N VAL A 190 -57.49 -40.64 26.05
CA VAL A 190 -56.33 -40.55 26.95
C VAL A 190 -56.27 -41.80 27.84
#